data_AF-A0A1A7X5N7-F1
#
_entry.id   AF-A0A1A7X5N7-F1
#
_cell.length_a   1.000
_cell.length_b   1.000
_cell.length_c   1.000
_cell.angle_alpha   90.00
_cell.angle_beta   90.00
_cell.angle_gamma   90.00
#
_symmetry.space_group_name_H-M   'P 1'
#
loop_
_entity.id
_entity.type
_entity.pdbx_description
1 polymer ?
#
loop_
_entity_poly.entity_id
_entity_poly.type
_entity_poly.pdbx_seq_one_letter_code
_entity_poly.pdbx_strand_id
1 'polypeptide(L)'
;MVLLSSLLSLCALAAVAFAVPAQEKRVHHQADLSDHAHDDSHNYQYDHEAFLGKEEAKTFDQLTPEESKERLAKIVDRIDTDKDGYISHAELHYWIRHRQRRYIEENVNKHWKDYDMNQDDKISWEEYKNTTYGFYLGEEFDDVEDKNTYKAMLARDERRFKVAERDGDGVATREEFTAFLHPEEFDYMKDVVI
;
A
#
# COMPACT_ATOMS: atom_id res chain seq x y z
N MET A 1 42.07 38.68 -36.18
CA MET A 1 41.48 37.33 -36.13
C MET A 1 41.50 36.74 -34.71
N VAL A 2 41.03 37.47 -33.69
CA VAL A 2 41.03 36.97 -32.29
C VAL A 2 39.68 37.18 -31.58
N LEU A 3 38.75 37.93 -32.18
CA LEU A 3 37.43 38.21 -31.57
C LEU A 3 36.32 37.21 -31.95
N LEU A 4 36.53 36.37 -32.98
CA LEU A 4 35.55 35.34 -33.35
C LEU A 4 35.66 34.06 -32.49
N SER A 5 36.83 33.81 -31.90
CA SER A 5 37.11 32.59 -31.14
C SER A 5 36.47 32.58 -29.75
N SER A 6 36.19 33.75 -29.18
CA SER A 6 35.63 33.90 -27.82
C SER A 6 34.12 33.72 -27.77
N LEU A 7 33.40 33.97 -28.87
CA LEU A 7 31.94 33.80 -28.94
C LEU A 7 31.52 32.33 -29.10
N LEU A 8 32.33 31.51 -29.75
CA LEU A 8 32.07 30.07 -29.89
C LEU A 8 32.18 29.30 -28.57
N SER A 9 33.00 29.79 -27.62
CA SER A 9 33.18 29.13 -26.33
C SER A 9 32.03 29.45 -25.35
N LEU A 10 31.39 30.63 -25.47
CA LEU A 10 30.25 30.99 -24.63
C LEU A 10 28.96 30.25 -25.04
N CYS A 11 28.80 29.92 -26.33
CA CYS A 11 27.64 29.15 -26.81
C CYS A 11 27.69 27.66 -26.45
N ALA A 12 28.87 27.10 -26.15
CA ALA A 12 28.99 25.70 -25.75
C ALA A 12 28.54 25.44 -24.30
N LEU A 13 28.52 26.47 -23.44
CA LEU A 13 28.11 26.34 -22.03
C LEU A 13 26.60 26.48 -21.79
N ALA A 14 25.85 27.03 -22.74
CA ALA A 14 24.40 27.21 -22.61
C ALA A 14 23.57 26.01 -23.13
N ALA A 15 24.21 25.05 -23.81
CA ALA A 15 23.51 23.91 -24.43
C ALA A 15 23.45 22.65 -23.56
N VAL A 16 24.06 22.64 -22.38
CA VAL A 16 23.83 21.60 -21.36
C VAL A 16 22.64 22.02 -20.48
N ALA A 17 21.53 22.39 -21.13
CA ALA A 17 20.25 22.29 -20.49
C ALA A 17 20.01 20.80 -20.29
N PHE A 18 20.21 20.34 -19.05
CA PHE A 18 19.84 19.00 -18.61
C PHE A 18 18.39 18.78 -19.07
N ALA A 19 18.23 18.03 -20.16
CA ALA A 19 16.96 17.44 -20.51
C ALA A 19 16.67 16.47 -19.37
N VAL A 20 15.98 16.95 -18.34
CA VAL A 20 15.30 16.09 -17.38
C VAL A 20 14.44 15.18 -18.24
N PRO A 21 14.71 13.87 -18.29
CA PRO A 21 13.90 12.98 -19.10
C PRO A 21 12.45 13.18 -18.67
N ALA A 22 11.56 13.35 -19.64
CA ALA A 22 10.14 13.54 -19.37
C ALA A 22 9.70 12.39 -18.46
N GLN A 23 9.40 12.70 -17.20
CA GLN A 23 8.81 11.76 -16.28
C GLN A 23 7.47 11.38 -16.92
N GLU A 24 7.37 10.16 -17.47
CA GLU A 24 6.09 9.63 -17.89
C GLU A 24 5.14 9.79 -16.69
N LYS A 25 3.99 10.43 -16.92
CA LYS A 25 2.95 10.51 -15.91
C LYS A 25 2.52 9.09 -15.60
N ARG A 26 3.08 8.52 -14.52
CA ARG A 26 2.71 7.20 -14.01
C ARG A 26 1.25 7.30 -13.61
N VAL A 27 0.41 6.53 -14.29
CA VAL A 27 -1.01 6.43 -13.94
C VAL A 27 -1.10 5.45 -12.78
N HIS A 28 -1.12 5.99 -11.56
CA HIS A 28 -1.48 5.21 -10.38
C HIS A 28 -2.96 4.84 -10.51
N HIS A 29 -3.23 3.59 -10.87
CA HIS A 29 -4.58 3.04 -10.75
C HIS A 29 -4.85 2.89 -9.25
N GLN A 30 -5.99 3.38 -8.77
CA GLN A 30 -6.44 3.02 -7.43
C GLN A 30 -6.61 1.51 -7.37
N ALA A 31 -6.14 0.91 -6.28
CA ALA A 31 -6.39 -0.50 -6.00
C ALA A 31 -7.91 -0.74 -5.99
N ASP A 32 -8.31 -1.86 -6.59
CA ASP A 32 -9.72 -2.22 -6.68
C ASP A 32 -10.28 -2.57 -5.30
N LEU A 33 -11.59 -2.41 -5.08
CA LEU A 33 -12.21 -2.65 -3.76
C LEU A 33 -12.34 -4.15 -3.42
N SER A 34 -12.27 -5.00 -4.45
CA SER A 34 -12.33 -6.46 -4.38
C SER A 34 -11.48 -7.07 -5.50
N ASP A 35 -11.08 -8.33 -5.37
CA ASP A 35 -10.37 -9.07 -6.42
C ASP A 35 -11.35 -9.63 -7.48
N HIS A 36 -12.66 -9.50 -7.26
CA HIS A 36 -13.69 -9.94 -8.19
C HIS A 36 -13.92 -8.91 -9.30
N ALA A 37 -14.41 -9.37 -10.45
CA ALA A 37 -14.87 -8.44 -11.49
C ALA A 37 -16.17 -7.74 -11.04
N HIS A 38 -16.25 -6.43 -11.26
CA HIS A 38 -17.46 -5.66 -11.06
C HIS A 38 -18.46 -5.96 -12.20
N ASP A 39 -19.52 -6.71 -11.90
CA ASP A 39 -20.59 -7.07 -12.85
C ASP A 39 -21.96 -7.07 -12.19
N ASP A 40 -22.55 -5.88 -12.08
CA ASP A 40 -23.89 -5.64 -11.52
C ASP A 40 -25.01 -6.45 -12.20
N SER A 41 -24.77 -7.02 -13.38
CA SER A 41 -25.79 -7.76 -14.12
C SER A 41 -25.88 -9.23 -13.78
N HIS A 42 -24.80 -9.83 -13.25
CA HIS A 42 -24.75 -11.26 -12.94
C HIS A 42 -24.30 -11.56 -11.51
N ASN A 43 -23.56 -10.67 -10.84
CA ASN A 43 -22.98 -10.96 -9.53
C ASN A 43 -22.72 -9.71 -8.69
N TYR A 44 -23.16 -9.71 -7.44
CA TYR A 44 -22.93 -8.64 -6.47
C TYR A 44 -21.77 -8.92 -5.51
N GLN A 45 -20.95 -9.95 -5.76
CA GLN A 45 -19.83 -10.33 -4.88
C GLN A 45 -18.84 -9.18 -4.69
N TYR A 46 -18.56 -8.43 -5.76
CA TYR A 46 -17.71 -7.24 -5.69
C TYR A 46 -18.25 -6.25 -4.65
N ASP A 47 -19.53 -5.87 -4.76
CA ASP A 47 -20.15 -4.92 -3.86
C ASP A 47 -20.27 -5.46 -2.43
N HIS A 48 -20.55 -6.76 -2.29
CA HIS A 48 -20.59 -7.42 -0.99
C HIS A 48 -19.23 -7.34 -0.29
N GLU A 49 -18.14 -7.61 -0.99
CA GLU A 49 -16.80 -7.49 -0.43
C GLU A 49 -16.40 -6.05 -0.17
N ALA A 50 -16.74 -5.12 -1.07
CA ALA A 50 -16.48 -3.69 -0.87
C ALA A 50 -17.22 -3.15 0.37
N PHE A 51 -18.46 -3.58 0.59
CA PHE A 51 -19.32 -3.10 1.68
C PHE A 51 -19.06 -3.80 3.02
N LEU A 52 -18.90 -5.14 3.00
CA LEU A 52 -18.79 -5.98 4.19
C LEU A 52 -17.34 -6.37 4.51
N GLY A 53 -16.42 -6.29 3.55
CA GLY A 53 -15.10 -6.92 3.62
C GLY A 53 -15.15 -8.41 3.29
N LYS A 54 -14.02 -8.96 2.80
CA LYS A 54 -13.90 -10.34 2.29
C LYS A 54 -14.42 -11.42 3.24
N GLU A 55 -14.08 -11.35 4.52
CA GLU A 55 -14.45 -12.39 5.49
C GLU A 55 -15.91 -12.30 5.96
N GLU A 56 -16.43 -11.08 6.14
CA GLU A 56 -17.83 -10.89 6.52
C GLU A 56 -18.76 -11.20 5.34
N ALA A 57 -18.39 -10.85 4.10
CA ALA A 57 -19.15 -11.21 2.90
C ALA A 57 -19.39 -12.72 2.81
N LYS A 58 -18.34 -13.55 2.97
CA LYS A 58 -18.46 -15.02 3.02
C LYS A 58 -19.39 -15.52 4.12
N THR A 59 -19.45 -14.81 5.25
CA THR A 59 -20.35 -15.17 6.35
C THR A 59 -21.80 -14.92 5.97
N PHE A 60 -22.10 -13.82 5.28
CA PHE A 60 -23.45 -13.48 4.82
C PHE A 60 -23.99 -14.47 3.78
N ASP A 61 -23.13 -15.08 2.96
CA ASP A 61 -23.52 -16.13 2.01
C ASP A 61 -24.12 -17.39 2.69
N GLN A 62 -23.84 -17.57 4.00
CA GLN A 62 -24.29 -18.71 4.78
C GLN A 62 -25.53 -18.42 5.63
N LEU A 63 -25.98 -17.17 5.68
CA LEU A 63 -27.10 -16.74 6.52
C LEU A 63 -28.43 -16.86 5.80
N THR A 64 -29.49 -17.09 6.58
CA THR A 64 -30.85 -16.96 6.07
C THR A 64 -31.18 -15.49 5.72
N PRO A 65 -32.17 -15.23 4.85
CA PRO A 65 -32.56 -13.86 4.50
C PRO A 65 -32.90 -12.99 5.72
N GLU A 66 -33.57 -13.57 6.72
CA GLU A 66 -33.95 -12.89 7.95
C GLU A 66 -32.72 -12.50 8.79
N GLU A 67 -31.77 -13.43 8.98
CA GLU A 67 -30.52 -13.17 9.72
C GLU A 67 -29.64 -12.15 9.00
N SER A 68 -29.51 -12.28 7.67
CA SER A 68 -28.81 -11.32 6.83
C SER A 68 -29.39 -9.92 6.99
N LYS A 69 -30.72 -9.79 6.96
CA LYS A 69 -31.41 -8.50 7.14
C LYS A 69 -31.17 -7.92 8.54
N GLU A 70 -31.23 -8.74 9.59
CA GLU A 70 -30.97 -8.27 10.96
C GLU A 70 -29.53 -7.78 11.13
N ARG A 71 -28.55 -8.49 10.55
CA ARG A 71 -27.14 -8.07 10.61
C ARG A 71 -26.88 -6.83 9.77
N LEU A 72 -27.47 -6.73 8.58
CA LEU A 72 -27.39 -5.55 7.74
C LEU A 72 -27.97 -4.33 8.45
N ALA A 73 -29.09 -4.45 9.17
CA ALA A 73 -29.65 -3.35 9.94
C ALA A 73 -28.64 -2.77 10.96
N LYS A 74 -27.92 -3.64 11.70
CA LYS A 74 -26.87 -3.21 12.63
C LYS A 74 -25.66 -2.57 11.94
N ILE A 75 -25.43 -2.88 10.66
CA ILE A 75 -24.39 -2.23 9.87
C ILE A 75 -24.87 -0.85 9.43
N VAL A 76 -26.10 -0.75 8.90
CA VAL A 76 -26.73 0.52 8.50
C VAL A 76 -26.73 1.52 9.65
N ASP A 77 -27.11 1.11 10.85
CA ASP A 77 -27.10 1.96 12.06
C ASP A 77 -25.70 2.50 12.43
N ARG A 78 -24.62 1.83 11.99
CA ARG A 78 -23.24 2.28 12.20
C ARG A 78 -22.74 3.20 11.09
N ILE A 79 -23.35 3.13 9.91
CA ILE A 79 -23.02 3.95 8.75
C ILE A 79 -23.75 5.29 8.81
N ASP A 80 -25.01 5.26 9.22
CA ASP A 80 -25.83 6.45 9.46
C ASP A 80 -25.34 7.20 10.71
N THR A 81 -24.37 8.08 10.48
CA THR A 81 -23.67 8.81 11.54
C THR A 81 -24.45 10.02 12.01
N ASP A 82 -25.21 10.66 11.11
CA ASP A 82 -26.05 11.82 11.44
C ASP A 82 -27.45 11.43 11.94
N LYS A 83 -27.81 10.14 11.83
CA LYS A 83 -29.04 9.52 12.34
C LYS A 83 -30.29 10.06 11.66
N ASP A 84 -30.19 10.46 10.40
CA ASP A 84 -31.33 10.93 9.63
C ASP A 84 -32.20 9.77 9.05
N GLY A 85 -31.75 8.52 9.23
CA GLY A 85 -32.42 7.31 8.77
C GLY A 85 -32.09 6.92 7.33
N TYR A 86 -31.17 7.62 6.68
CA TYR A 86 -30.67 7.36 5.34
C TYR A 86 -29.15 7.14 5.38
N ILE A 87 -28.61 6.55 4.31
CA ILE A 87 -27.16 6.46 4.10
C ILE A 87 -26.82 7.43 2.98
N SER A 88 -26.10 8.49 3.33
CA SER A 88 -25.57 9.43 2.35
C SER A 88 -24.36 8.84 1.61
N HIS A 89 -24.05 9.39 0.43
CA HIS A 89 -22.84 9.00 -0.32
C HIS A 89 -21.57 9.20 0.51
N ALA A 90 -21.50 10.28 1.30
CA ALA A 90 -20.33 10.59 2.13
C ALA A 90 -20.13 9.52 3.23
N GLU A 91 -21.20 9.10 3.87
CA GLU A 91 -21.17 8.07 4.92
C GLU A 91 -20.81 6.70 4.37
N LEU A 92 -21.41 6.31 3.23
CA LEU A 92 -21.08 5.06 2.57
C LEU A 92 -19.61 5.02 2.13
N HIS A 93 -19.13 6.11 1.53
CA HIS A 93 -17.73 6.24 1.13
C HIS A 93 -16.79 6.16 2.33
N TYR A 94 -17.11 6.86 3.42
CA TYR A 94 -16.35 6.78 4.67
C TYR A 94 -16.32 5.35 5.23
N TRP A 95 -17.48 4.68 5.25
CA TRP A 95 -17.58 3.30 5.72
C TRP A 95 -16.70 2.34 4.92
N ILE A 96 -16.77 2.39 3.58
CA ILE A 96 -15.96 1.53 2.70
C ILE A 96 -14.47 1.76 2.98
N ARG A 97 -14.01 3.02 3.02
CA ARG A 97 -12.60 3.36 3.32
C ARG A 97 -12.19 2.89 4.71
N HIS A 98 -13.06 3.05 5.71
CA HIS A 98 -12.81 2.59 7.08
C HIS A 98 -12.69 1.06 7.14
N ARG A 99 -13.54 0.32 6.41
CA ARG A 99 -13.48 -1.15 6.33
C ARG A 99 -12.21 -1.64 5.66
N GLN A 100 -11.84 -1.06 4.52
CA GLN A 100 -10.60 -1.41 3.83
C GLN A 100 -9.38 -1.20 4.73
N ARG A 101 -9.30 -0.03 5.39
CA ARG A 101 -8.20 0.30 6.29
C ARG A 101 -8.13 -0.67 7.47
N ARG A 102 -9.25 -0.98 8.13
CA ARG A 102 -9.28 -1.97 9.22
C ARG A 102 -8.78 -3.33 8.77
N TYR A 103 -9.21 -3.81 7.61
CA TYR A 103 -8.78 -5.11 7.10
C TYR A 103 -7.26 -5.18 6.91
N ILE A 104 -6.68 -4.11 6.38
CA ILE A 104 -5.24 -3.97 6.21
C ILE A 104 -4.52 -3.95 7.56
N GLU A 105 -4.98 -3.13 8.51
CA GLU A 105 -4.42 -3.07 9.86
C GLU A 105 -4.52 -4.42 10.57
N GLU A 106 -5.65 -5.13 10.45
CA GLU A 106 -5.84 -6.48 11.02
C GLU A 106 -4.87 -7.50 10.43
N ASN A 107 -4.62 -7.46 9.11
CA ASN A 107 -3.65 -8.33 8.45
C ASN A 107 -2.21 -8.10 8.95
N VAL A 108 -1.83 -6.83 9.14
CA VAL A 108 -0.53 -6.45 9.71
C VAL A 108 -0.45 -6.90 11.17
N ASN A 109 -1.48 -6.63 11.96
CA ASN A 109 -1.55 -6.99 13.37
C ASN A 109 -1.46 -8.51 13.60
N LYS A 110 -2.06 -9.32 12.71
CA LYS A 110 -2.02 -10.78 12.79
C LYS A 110 -0.60 -11.34 12.77
N HIS A 111 0.27 -10.74 11.98
CA HIS A 111 1.67 -11.18 11.81
C HIS A 111 2.66 -10.27 12.55
N TRP A 112 2.18 -9.31 13.36
CA TRP A 112 3.03 -8.33 14.02
C TRP A 112 4.14 -8.97 14.84
N LYS A 113 3.78 -9.99 15.62
CA LYS A 113 4.70 -10.72 16.49
C LYS A 113 5.74 -11.54 15.73
N ASP A 114 5.53 -11.81 14.45
CA ASP A 114 6.50 -12.52 13.61
C ASP A 114 7.61 -11.58 13.12
N TYR A 115 7.37 -10.25 13.17
CA TYR A 115 8.36 -9.22 12.85
C TYR A 115 8.97 -8.59 14.11
N ASP A 116 8.17 -8.24 15.10
CA ASP A 116 8.60 -7.62 16.37
C ASP A 116 9.23 -8.67 17.30
N MET A 117 10.50 -9.00 17.02
CA MET A 117 11.26 -10.04 17.73
C MET A 117 11.73 -9.58 19.10
N ASN A 118 12.03 -8.29 19.24
CA ASN A 118 12.51 -7.72 20.50
C ASN A 118 11.37 -7.29 21.45
N GLN A 119 10.11 -7.29 20.96
CA GLN A 119 8.89 -6.95 21.69
C GLN A 119 8.84 -5.49 22.16
N ASP A 120 9.37 -4.56 21.36
CA ASP A 120 9.35 -3.13 21.65
C ASP A 120 8.14 -2.39 21.05
N ASP A 121 7.19 -3.13 20.45
CA ASP A 121 6.00 -2.62 19.75
C ASP A 121 6.33 -1.76 18.52
N LYS A 122 7.56 -1.87 18.01
CA LYS A 122 8.00 -1.30 16.75
C LYS A 122 8.67 -2.39 15.91
N ILE A 123 8.96 -2.07 14.65
CA ILE A 123 9.70 -2.97 13.76
C ILE A 123 10.89 -2.22 13.20
N SER A 124 12.10 -2.68 13.46
CA SER A 124 13.30 -2.19 12.80
C SER A 124 13.46 -2.77 11.40
N TRP A 125 14.23 -2.08 10.54
CA TRP A 125 14.61 -2.62 9.23
C TRP A 125 15.32 -3.98 9.37
N GLU A 126 16.16 -4.15 10.39
CA GLU A 126 16.90 -5.39 10.63
C GLU A 126 15.98 -6.55 11.01
N GLU A 127 14.95 -6.31 11.83
CA GLU A 127 13.93 -7.31 12.16
C GLU A 127 13.14 -7.74 10.92
N TYR A 128 12.63 -6.78 10.14
CA TYR A 128 11.95 -7.09 8.89
C TYR A 128 12.86 -7.87 7.94
N LYS A 129 14.10 -7.41 7.74
CA LYS A 129 15.08 -8.06 6.87
C LYS A 129 15.33 -9.50 7.31
N ASN A 130 15.51 -9.74 8.61
CA ASN A 130 15.79 -11.08 9.11
C ASN A 130 14.58 -12.00 9.02
N THR A 131 13.37 -11.52 9.28
CA THR A 131 12.15 -12.33 9.14
C THR A 131 11.84 -12.66 7.69
N THR A 132 11.91 -11.67 6.78
CA THR A 132 11.54 -11.86 5.36
C THR A 132 12.65 -12.50 4.53
N TYR A 133 13.90 -12.20 4.85
CA TYR A 133 15.06 -12.58 4.03
C TYR A 133 16.09 -13.45 4.76
N GLY A 134 15.90 -13.77 6.05
CA GLY A 134 16.88 -14.49 6.86
C GLY A 134 17.27 -15.86 6.33
N PHE A 135 16.37 -16.56 5.63
CA PHE A 135 16.66 -17.83 4.96
C PHE A 135 17.77 -17.68 3.90
N TYR A 136 17.79 -16.55 3.17
CA TYR A 136 18.74 -16.28 2.08
C TYR A 136 20.08 -15.69 2.56
N LEU A 137 20.21 -15.34 3.85
CA LEU A 137 21.49 -14.92 4.42
C LEU A 137 22.42 -16.11 4.70
N GLY A 138 21.89 -17.33 4.74
CA GLY A 138 22.63 -18.56 5.04
C GLY A 138 22.95 -19.46 3.85
N GLU A 139 22.32 -19.26 2.68
CA GLU A 139 22.54 -20.09 1.49
C GLU A 139 23.50 -19.41 0.49
N GLU A 140 24.43 -20.19 -0.08
CA GLU A 140 25.20 -19.77 -1.24
C GLU A 140 24.29 -19.83 -2.47
N PHE A 141 24.05 -18.68 -3.11
CA PHE A 141 23.35 -18.64 -4.39
C PHE A 141 24.17 -19.40 -5.45
N ASP A 142 23.59 -20.47 -6.01
CA ASP A 142 24.21 -21.27 -7.09
C ASP A 142 24.33 -20.48 -8.41
N ASP A 143 23.50 -19.44 -8.60
CA ASP A 143 23.52 -18.53 -9.76
C ASP A 143 23.72 -17.05 -9.36
N VAL A 144 24.51 -16.32 -10.16
CA VAL A 144 24.76 -14.88 -10.07
C VAL A 144 23.49 -14.06 -10.35
N GLU A 145 22.58 -14.55 -11.19
CA GLU A 145 21.32 -13.87 -11.53
C GLU A 145 20.38 -13.78 -10.33
N ASP A 146 20.22 -14.88 -9.57
CA ASP A 146 19.41 -14.92 -8.35
C ASP A 146 19.95 -13.98 -7.28
N LYS A 147 21.28 -13.94 -7.11
CA LYS A 147 21.95 -13.05 -6.16
C LYS A 147 21.75 -11.57 -6.48
N ASN A 148 21.77 -11.19 -7.76
CA ASN A 148 21.58 -9.80 -8.17
C ASN A 148 20.13 -9.36 -8.02
N THR A 149 19.18 -10.24 -8.37
CA THR A 149 17.74 -10.01 -8.18
C THR A 149 17.42 -9.82 -6.70
N TYR A 150 17.93 -10.70 -5.84
CA TYR A 150 17.78 -10.61 -4.40
C TYR A 150 18.32 -9.29 -3.81
N LYS A 151 19.54 -8.89 -4.19
CA LYS A 151 20.13 -7.61 -3.76
C LYS A 151 19.29 -6.41 -4.23
N ALA A 152 18.75 -6.46 -5.44
CA ALA A 152 17.90 -5.40 -5.97
C ALA A 152 16.58 -5.29 -5.19
N MET A 153 15.96 -6.42 -4.84
CA MET A 153 14.76 -6.48 -4.00
C MET A 153 15.02 -5.90 -2.61
N LEU A 154 16.08 -6.36 -1.93
CA LEU A 154 16.49 -5.82 -0.63
C LEU A 154 16.70 -4.31 -0.65
N ALA A 155 17.47 -3.81 -1.63
CA ALA A 155 17.75 -2.39 -1.75
C ALA A 155 16.50 -1.56 -2.09
N ARG A 156 15.55 -2.14 -2.82
CA ARG A 156 14.25 -1.49 -3.09
C ARG A 156 13.42 -1.41 -1.82
N ASP A 157 13.31 -2.50 -1.08
CA ASP A 157 12.50 -2.56 0.12
C ASP A 157 13.10 -1.71 1.25
N GLU A 158 14.43 -1.64 1.37
CA GLU A 158 15.10 -0.73 2.31
C GLU A 158 14.77 0.73 2.01
N ARG A 159 14.76 1.11 0.72
CA ARG A 159 14.36 2.46 0.30
C ARG A 159 12.90 2.74 0.64
N ARG A 160 12.01 1.79 0.40
CA ARG A 160 10.58 1.92 0.73
C ARG A 160 10.37 2.06 2.24
N PHE A 161 11.07 1.25 3.04
CA PHE A 161 11.00 1.29 4.49
C PHE A 161 11.40 2.67 5.03
N LYS A 162 12.50 3.24 4.52
CA LYS A 162 12.96 4.59 4.89
C LYS A 162 12.01 5.72 4.49
N VAL A 163 11.14 5.50 3.50
CA VAL A 163 10.12 6.50 3.13
C VAL A 163 8.86 6.32 3.97
N ALA A 164 8.56 5.09 4.38
CA ALA A 164 7.45 4.78 5.27
C ALA A 164 7.70 5.26 6.71
N GLU A 165 8.94 5.13 7.19
CA GLU A 165 9.41 5.64 8.48
C GLU A 165 9.61 7.16 8.35
N ARG A 166 8.74 7.95 9.00
CA ARG A 166 8.62 9.39 8.78
C ARG A 166 9.37 10.24 9.79
N ASP A 167 9.61 9.74 11.00
CA ASP A 167 10.25 10.49 12.07
C ASP A 167 11.79 10.37 12.07
N GLY A 168 12.33 9.48 11.24
CA GLY A 168 13.74 9.23 11.03
C GLY A 168 14.41 8.47 12.18
N ASP A 169 13.64 7.81 13.07
CA ASP A 169 14.18 7.13 14.25
C ASP A 169 14.74 5.72 13.94
N GLY A 170 14.55 5.24 12.70
CA GLY A 170 15.04 3.94 12.22
C GLY A 170 14.17 2.74 12.61
N VAL A 171 13.01 2.95 13.24
CA VAL A 171 12.06 1.91 13.65
C VAL A 171 10.62 2.29 13.29
N ALA A 172 9.94 1.46 12.53
CA ALA A 172 8.58 1.74 12.07
C ALA A 172 7.55 1.45 13.17
N THR A 173 6.66 2.42 13.41
CA THR A 173 5.40 2.21 14.14
C THR A 173 4.44 1.30 13.36
N ARG A 174 3.33 0.88 13.98
CA ARG A 174 2.29 0.07 13.30
C ARG A 174 1.77 0.73 12.04
N GLU A 175 1.49 2.03 12.09
CA GLU A 175 1.00 2.81 10.97
C GLU A 175 2.03 2.91 9.84
N GLU A 176 3.30 3.15 10.17
CA GLU A 176 4.39 3.26 9.19
C GLU A 176 4.71 1.91 8.56
N PHE A 177 4.75 0.84 9.35
CA PHE A 177 4.95 -0.50 8.84
C PHE A 177 3.78 -0.96 7.96
N THR A 178 2.55 -0.57 8.32
CA THR A 178 1.38 -0.76 7.45
C THR A 178 1.54 -0.02 6.13
N ALA A 179 2.02 1.23 6.15
CA ALA A 179 2.28 2.01 4.95
C ALA A 179 3.41 1.45 4.09
N PHE A 180 4.41 0.81 4.71
CA PHE A 180 5.46 0.11 4.00
C PHE A 180 4.91 -1.11 3.23
N LEU A 181 4.05 -1.91 3.86
CA LEU A 181 3.46 -3.11 3.26
C LEU A 181 2.35 -2.80 2.25
N HIS A 182 1.56 -1.74 2.51
CA HIS A 182 0.40 -1.33 1.72
C HIS A 182 0.53 0.13 1.24
N PRO A 183 1.60 0.47 0.49
CA PRO A 183 1.90 1.86 0.12
C PRO A 183 0.81 2.52 -0.74
N GLU A 184 -0.01 1.73 -1.45
CA GLU A 184 -1.15 2.18 -2.24
C GLU A 184 -2.20 2.93 -1.40
N GLU A 185 -2.33 2.63 -0.11
CA GLU A 185 -3.31 3.24 0.78
C GLU A 185 -2.85 4.55 1.41
N PHE A 186 -1.56 4.90 1.25
CA PHE A 186 -0.96 6.04 1.89
C PHE A 186 -0.45 7.02 0.84
N ASP A 187 -1.06 8.21 0.78
CA ASP A 187 -0.74 9.21 -0.24
C ASP A 187 0.76 9.55 -0.32
N TYR A 188 1.44 9.59 0.83
CA TYR A 188 2.88 9.90 0.92
C TYR A 188 3.79 8.77 0.44
N MET A 189 3.25 7.55 0.24
CA MET A 189 3.97 6.39 -0.24
C MET A 189 3.76 6.14 -1.74
N LYS A 190 2.86 6.86 -2.41
CA LYS A 190 2.56 6.62 -3.83
C LYS A 190 3.77 6.76 -4.75
N ASP A 191 4.69 7.66 -4.44
CA ASP A 191 5.89 7.91 -5.25
C ASP A 191 6.93 6.78 -5.17
N VAL A 192 6.85 5.91 -4.14
CA VAL A 192 7.74 4.75 -3.95
C VAL A 192 7.16 3.44 -4.51
N VAL A 193 5.90 3.43 -4.95
CA VAL A 193 5.28 2.32 -5.67
C VAL A 193 5.74 2.38 -7.12
N ILE A 194 6.51 1.36 -7.56
CA ILE A 194 7.06 1.21 -8.91
C ILE A 194 6.10 0.39 -9.76
#